data_AF-A0A968FQ72-F1
#
_entry.id   AF-A0A968FQ72-F1
#
_cell.length_a   1.000
_cell.length_b   1.000
_cell.length_c   1.000
_cell.angle_alpha   90.00
_cell.angle_beta   90.00
_cell.angle_gamma   90.00
#
_symmetry.space_group_name_H-M   'P 1'
#
loop_
_entity.id
_entity.type
_entity.pdbx_description
1 polymer ?
#
loop_
_entity_poly.entity_id
_entity_poly.type
_entity_poly.pdbx_seq_one_letter_code
_entity_poly.pdbx_strand_id
1 'polypeptide(L)' 'ETGAVTTHPRIFMKLGKSSELKAILKTVGARGNYFINAGYDLFLEENAGLTWTQVQFDRPDAWNFSKVRASLSRNARFFA' A
#
# COMPACT_ATOMS: atom_id res chain seq x y z
N GLU A 1 31.28 3.52 0.82
CA GLU A 1 29.97 4.17 0.70
C GLU A 1 28.99 3.17 0.09
N THR A 2 27.80 2.99 0.67
CA THR A 2 26.75 2.19 0.03
C THR A 2 25.93 3.13 -0.84
N GLY A 3 25.92 2.89 -2.16
CA GLY A 3 25.20 3.73 -3.12
C GLY A 3 23.69 3.77 -2.88
N ALA A 4 23.00 4.64 -3.62
CA ALA A 4 21.55 4.77 -3.53
C ALA A 4 20.86 3.41 -3.79
N VAL A 5 19.88 3.07 -2.95
CA VAL A 5 19.13 1.81 -3.05
C VAL A 5 17.72 2.08 -3.53
N THR A 6 17.27 1.33 -4.54
CA THR A 6 15.89 1.41 -5.04
C THR A 6 15.14 0.13 -4.71
N THR A 7 13.88 0.24 -4.27
CA THR A 7 12.98 -0.89 -4.04
C THR A 7 11.63 -0.65 -4.70
N HIS A 8 11.02 -1.71 -5.23
CA HIS A 8 9.73 -1.67 -5.93
C HIS A 8 8.67 -2.57 -5.30
N PRO A 9 8.12 -2.24 -4.10
CA PRO A 9 7.14 -3.09 -3.45
C PRO A 9 5.85 -3.22 -4.29
N ARG A 10 5.36 -4.45 -4.45
CA ARG A 10 4.07 -4.73 -5.08
C ARG A 10 3.20 -5.55 -4.13
N ILE A 11 1.99 -5.07 -3.87
CA ILE A 11 1.00 -5.81 -3.07
C ILE A 11 -0.21 -6.06 -3.95
N PHE A 12 -0.65 -7.31 -3.96
CA PHE A 12 -1.96 -7.69 -4.47
C PHE A 12 -2.80 -8.20 -3.29
N MET A 13 -4.00 -7.67 -3.14
CA MET A 13 -4.92 -8.07 -2.09
C MET A 13 -6.31 -8.28 -2.68
N LYS A 14 -6.90 -9.45 -2.39
CA LYS A 14 -8.27 -9.78 -2.76
C LYS A 14 -9.10 -10.02 -1.51
N LEU A 15 -10.17 -9.26 -1.36
CA LEU A 15 -11.19 -9.45 -0.33
C LEU A 15 -12.37 -10.18 -0.97
N GLY A 16 -12.73 -11.33 -0.41
CA GLY A 16 -13.87 -12.13 -0.86
C GLY A 16 -15.21 -11.48 -0.49
N LYS A 17 -16.30 -12.02 -1.03
CA LYS A 17 -17.65 -11.53 -0.75
C LYS A 17 -17.92 -11.34 0.74
N SER A 18 -18.47 -10.18 1.11
CA SER A 18 -18.83 -9.81 2.49
C SER A 18 -17.69 -9.86 3.51
N SER A 19 -16.43 -9.96 3.07
CA SER A 19 -15.28 -9.97 3.99
C SER A 19 -14.95 -8.56 4.46
N GLU A 20 -14.51 -8.43 5.70
CA GLU A 20 -14.08 -7.16 6.29
C GLU A 20 -12.60 -7.24 6.71
N LEU A 21 -11.81 -6.24 6.32
CA LEU A 21 -10.39 -6.15 6.69
C LEU A 21 -10.00 -4.73 7.07
N LYS A 22 -9.15 -4.61 8.09
CA LYS A 22 -8.37 -3.40 8.37
C LYS A 22 -6.90 -3.70 8.09
N ALA A 23 -6.30 -2.98 7.14
CA ALA A 23 -4.93 -3.16 6.70
C ALA A 23 -4.11 -1.90 6.96
N ILE A 24 -2.94 -2.07 7.57
CA ILE A 24 -1.97 -1.00 7.80
C ILE A 24 -0.71 -1.31 6.99
N LEU A 25 -0.34 -0.38 6.12
CA LEU A 25 0.92 -0.41 5.42
C LEU A 25 1.85 0.64 6.03
N LYS A 26 3.02 0.19 6.52
CA LYS A 26 4.06 1.07 7.05
C LYS A 26 5.34 0.95 6.23
N THR A 27 5.85 2.07 5.74
CA THR A 27 7.18 2.15 5.12
C THR A 27 8.17 2.77 6.09
N VAL A 28 9.32 2.10 6.28
CA VAL A 28 10.43 2.58 7.11
C VAL A 28 11.76 2.20 6.47
N GLY A 29 12.64 3.18 6.27
CA GLY A 29 14.00 2.95 5.80
C GLY A 29 14.95 2.68 6.97
N ALA A 30 15.80 1.65 6.84
CA ALA A 30 16.86 1.39 7.82
C ALA A 30 18.00 2.42 7.77
N ARG A 31 18.21 3.05 6.61
CA ARG A 31 19.22 4.08 6.32
C ARG A 31 18.60 5.19 5.46
N GLY A 32 19.37 6.23 5.14
CA GLY A 32 18.97 7.29 4.21
C GLY A 32 19.31 6.98 2.75
N ASN A 33 19.09 7.96 1.87
CA ASN A 33 19.41 7.90 0.44
C ASN A 33 18.86 6.66 -0.29
N TYR A 34 17.55 6.48 -0.23
CA TYR A 34 16.86 5.40 -0.94
C TYR A 34 15.63 5.90 -1.71
N PHE A 35 15.21 5.10 -2.67
CA PHE A 35 14.02 5.34 -3.49
C PHE A 35 13.05 4.16 -3.42
N ILE A 36 11.79 4.43 -3.09
CA ILE A 36 10.69 3.48 -3.15
C ILE A 36 9.77 3.86 -4.30
N ASN A 37 9.45 2.89 -5.16
CA ASN A 37 8.38 3.01 -6.14
C ASN A 37 7.41 1.82 -6.00
N ALA A 38 6.33 2.05 -5.27
CA ALA A 38 5.40 1.02 -4.85
C ALA A 38 4.06 1.05 -5.59
N GLY A 39 3.44 -0.12 -5.72
CA GLY A 39 2.11 -0.28 -6.29
C GLY A 39 1.28 -1.27 -5.49
N TYR A 40 0.04 -0.92 -5.22
CA TYR A 40 -0.87 -1.71 -4.40
C TYR A 40 -2.18 -1.92 -5.15
N ASP A 41 -2.49 -3.17 -5.48
CA ASP A 41 -3.65 -3.58 -6.24
C ASP A 41 -4.65 -4.28 -5.31
N LEU A 42 -5.80 -3.65 -5.12
CA LEU A 42 -6.83 -4.07 -4.18
C LEU A 42 -8.11 -4.45 -4.93
N PHE A 43 -8.57 -5.68 -4.76
CA PHE A 43 -9.79 -6.20 -5.37
C PHE A 43 -10.80 -6.55 -4.29
N LEU A 44 -11.89 -5.79 -4.24
CA LEU A 44 -12.97 -5.99 -3.27
C LEU A 44 -14.17 -6.60 -3.99
N GLU A 45 -14.52 -7.83 -3.62
CA GLU A 45 -15.73 -8.48 -4.09
C GLU A 45 -16.99 -7.88 -3.44
N GLU A 46 -18.15 -8.38 -3.86
CA GLU A 46 -19.46 -7.85 -3.46
C GLU A 46 -19.61 -7.77 -1.93
N ASN A 47 -20.11 -6.62 -1.44
CA ASN A 47 -20.29 -6.30 -0.02
C ASN A 47 -19.00 -6.36 0.84
N ALA A 48 -17.81 -6.49 0.26
CA ALA A 48 -16.57 -6.50 1.02
C ALA A 48 -16.21 -5.09 1.55
N GLY A 49 -15.60 -5.00 2.72
CA GLY A 49 -15.13 -3.76 3.32
C GLY A 49 -13.64 -3.77 3.62
N LEU A 50 -12.96 -2.72 3.21
CA LEU A 50 -11.55 -2.49 3.52
C LEU A 50 -11.36 -1.12 4.16
N THR A 51 -10.73 -1.10 5.33
CA THR A 51 -10.06 0.09 5.86
C THR A 51 -8.57 -0.03 5.61
N TRP A 52 -8.03 0.88 4.83
CA TRP A 52 -6.62 0.98 4.48
C TRP A 52 -6.01 2.16 5.23
N THR A 53 -4.81 1.99 5.76
CA THR A 53 -4.07 3.09 6.37
C THR A 53 -2.63 2.98 5.93
N GLN A 54 -2.12 4.05 5.35
CA GLN A 54 -0.73 4.15 4.93
C GLN A 54 0.04 5.10 5.85
N VAL A 55 1.10 4.60 6.47
CA VAL A 55 1.97 5.37 7.36
C VAL A 55 3.36 5.43 6.74
N GLN A 56 3.76 6.63 6.31
CA GLN A 56 5.11 6.89 5.80
C GLN A 56 5.98 7.42 6.94
N PHE A 57 7.04 6.67 7.26
CA PHE A 57 8.05 7.07 8.24
C PHE A 57 9.44 7.03 7.58
N ASP A 58 9.49 7.59 6.37
CA ASP A 58 10.70 7.67 5.57
C ASP A 58 11.63 8.78 6.08
N ARG A 59 12.94 8.63 5.84
CA ARG A 59 13.91 9.67 6.21
C ARG A 59 13.78 10.88 5.27
N PRO A 60 14.18 12.09 5.69
CA PRO A 60 14.07 13.30 4.86
C PRO A 60 14.83 13.25 3.53
N ASP A 61 15.86 12.41 3.45
CA ASP A 61 16.71 12.20 2.28
C ASP A 61 16.28 11.00 1.41
N ALA A 62 15.05 10.51 1.61
CA ALA A 62 14.47 9.41 0.85
C ALA A 62 13.32 9.88 -0.05
N TRP A 63 13.15 9.17 -1.17
CA TRP A 63 12.04 9.37 -2.08
C TRP A 63 11.08 8.18 -1.98
N ASN A 64 9.78 8.42 -1.76
CA ASN A 64 8.77 7.37 -1.72
C ASN A 64 7.57 7.73 -2.59
N PHE A 65 7.49 7.09 -3.75
CA PHE A 65 6.36 7.19 -4.66
C PHE A 65 5.55 5.91 -4.56
N SER A 66 4.25 6.05 -4.27
CA SER A 66 3.35 4.90 -4.15
C SER A 66 2.02 5.15 -4.83
N LYS A 67 1.46 4.10 -5.44
CA LYS A 67 0.11 4.15 -6.03
C LYS A 67 -0.77 3.03 -5.49
N VAL A 68 -1.91 3.40 -4.92
CA VAL A 68 -3.01 2.47 -4.62
C VAL A 68 -3.99 2.45 -5.80
N ARG A 69 -4.40 1.25 -6.22
CA ARG A 69 -5.44 1.00 -7.22
C ARG A 69 -6.47 0.06 -6.59
N ALA A 70 -7.70 0.53 -6.44
CA ALA A 70 -8.78 -0.26 -5.85
C ALA A 70 -9.88 -0.51 -6.88
N SER A 71 -10.24 -1.78 -7.07
CA SER A 71 -11.36 -2.26 -7.88
C SER A 71 -12.47 -2.71 -6.95
N LEU A 72 -13.62 -2.04 -7.02
CA LEU A 72 -14.75 -2.27 -6.14
C LEU A 72 -15.91 -2.92 -6.90
N SER A 73 -16.37 -4.06 -6.40
CA SER A 73 -17.63 -4.67 -6.86
C SER A 73 -18.85 -4.00 -6.20
N ARG A 74 -20.06 -4.46 -6.54
CA ARG A 74 -21.32 -3.95 -5.97
C ARG A 74 -21.25 -3.90 -4.43
N ASN A 75 -21.63 -2.76 -3.86
CA ASN A 75 -21.68 -2.49 -2.42
C ASN A 75 -20.35 -2.69 -1.65
N ALA A 76 -19.22 -2.84 -2.35
CA ALA A 76 -17.93 -2.86 -1.69
C ALA A 76 -17.61 -1.48 -1.11
N ARG A 77 -16.87 -1.44 0.00
CA ARG A 77 -16.52 -0.21 0.73
C ARG A 77 -15.02 -0.13 0.90
N PHE A 78 -14.44 1.00 0.50
CA PHE A 78 -13.03 1.28 0.65
C PHE A 78 -12.84 2.59 1.38
N PHE A 79 -12.23 2.54 2.56
CA PHE A 79 -11.83 3.69 3.36
C PHE A 79 -10.31 3.74 3.39
N ALA A 80 -9.70 4.88 3.08
CA ALA A 80 -8.25 5.03 2.97
C ALA A 80 -7.78 6.37 3.53
#